data_AF-A0A1H4XIS1-F1
#
_entry.id   AF-A0A1H4XIS1-F1
#
_cell.length_a   1.000
_cell.length_b   1.000
_cell.length_c   1.000
_cell.angle_alpha   90.00
_cell.angle_beta   90.00
_cell.angle_gamma   90.00
#
_symmetry.space_group_name_H-M   'P 1'
#
loop_
_entity.id
_entity.type
_entity.pdbx_description
1 polymer ?
#
loop_
_entity_poly.entity_id
_entity_poly.type
_entity_poly.pdbx_seq_one_letter_code
_entity_poly.pdbx_strand_id
1 'polypeptide(L)'
;MTIDSAEKRAARALARQEGVSYRHALAAVRARRASDRIDEVTRLVMIEAIEGCGIRHWARTTFWDGVDAATLVDLGGEEYRVDLATVRPLVAELIEREPELDVRDVDGDVADGLVQSAVFGLILYRPLVRHRPGTARYDG
;
A
#
# COMPACT_ATOMS: atom_id res chain seq x y z
N MET A 1 12.67 9.81 23.29
CA MET A 1 11.95 10.91 22.63
C MET A 1 10.68 10.33 22.03
N THR A 2 9.49 10.78 22.44
CA THR A 2 8.21 10.18 22.02
C THR A 2 7.72 10.80 20.71
N ILE A 3 6.91 10.07 19.95
CA ILE A 3 6.26 10.56 18.72
C ILE A 3 5.55 11.90 18.97
N ASP A 4 4.82 12.02 20.08
CA ASP A 4 4.17 13.25 20.52
C ASP A 4 5.12 14.44 20.69
N SER A 5 6.35 14.21 21.16
CA SER A 5 7.33 15.27 21.36
C SER A 5 7.89 15.80 20.04
N ALA A 6 8.05 14.93 19.04
CA ALA A 6 8.47 15.30 17.69
C ALA A 6 7.36 16.07 16.97
N GLU A 7 6.12 15.60 17.06
CA GLU A 7 4.94 16.23 16.46
C GLU A 7 4.70 17.64 17.00
N LYS A 8 4.72 17.79 18.34
CA LYS A 8 4.60 19.11 18.98
C LYS A 8 5.71 20.07 18.56
N ARG A 9 6.94 19.57 18.36
CA ARG A 9 8.09 20.36 17.89
C ARG A 9 7.89 20.81 16.45
N ALA A 10 7.48 19.91 15.55
CA ALA A 10 7.18 20.21 14.16
C ALA A 10 6.04 21.24 14.04
N ALA A 11 4.95 21.06 14.80
CA ALA A 11 3.82 21.99 14.80
C ALA A 11 4.21 23.39 15.31
N ARG A 12 5.07 23.49 16.32
CA ARG A 12 5.61 24.79 16.79
C ARG A 12 6.57 25.44 15.80
N ALA A 13 7.31 24.67 15.02
CA ALA A 13 8.16 25.20 13.96
C ALA A 13 7.30 25.75 12.81
N LEU A 14 6.31 24.96 12.36
CA LEU A 14 5.40 25.35 11.28
C LEU A 14 4.55 26.58 11.66
N ALA A 15 3.99 26.63 12.87
CA ALA A 15 3.25 27.80 13.36
C ALA A 15 4.09 29.09 13.32
N ARG A 16 5.38 29.00 13.66
CA ARG A 16 6.31 30.16 13.61
C ARG A 16 6.65 30.56 12.18
N GLN A 17 6.83 29.58 11.29
CA GLN A 17 7.19 29.83 9.90
C GLN A 17 6.04 30.46 9.10
N GLU A 18 4.81 29.99 9.32
CA GLU A 18 3.64 30.39 8.53
C GLU A 18 2.75 31.44 9.24
N GLY A 19 3.07 31.79 10.48
CA GLY A 19 2.29 32.77 11.26
C GLY A 19 0.89 32.28 11.64
N VAL A 20 0.65 30.97 11.61
CA VAL A 20 -0.66 30.35 11.91
C VAL A 20 -0.76 29.90 13.37
N SER A 21 -1.99 29.68 13.84
CA SER A 21 -2.22 29.12 15.17
C SER A 21 -1.59 27.73 15.32
N TYR A 22 -1.13 27.41 16.53
CA TYR A 22 -0.58 26.09 16.84
C TYR A 22 -1.55 24.94 16.49
N ARG A 23 -2.87 25.12 16.69
CA ARG A 23 -3.87 24.10 16.37
C ARG A 23 -3.95 23.83 14.86
N HIS A 24 -3.88 24.88 14.04
CA HIS A 24 -3.84 24.76 12.59
C HIS A 24 -2.56 24.05 12.14
N ALA A 25 -1.40 24.49 12.66
CA ALA A 25 -0.13 23.85 12.35
C ALA A 25 -0.08 22.37 12.77
N LEU A 26 -0.65 22.03 13.93
CA LEU A 26 -0.73 20.64 14.40
C LEU A 26 -1.60 19.78 13.48
N ALA A 27 -2.75 20.29 13.04
CA ALA A 27 -3.60 19.59 12.08
C ALA A 27 -2.89 19.37 10.74
N ALA A 28 -2.16 20.37 10.23
CA ALA A 28 -1.39 20.26 9.00
C ALA A 28 -0.26 19.21 9.11
N VAL A 29 0.48 19.20 10.23
CA VAL A 29 1.53 18.19 10.48
C VAL A 29 0.94 16.78 10.52
N ARG A 30 -0.22 16.59 11.17
CA ARG A 30 -0.91 15.29 11.21
C ARG A 30 -1.39 14.85 9.84
N ALA A 31 -2.01 15.76 9.09
CA ALA A 31 -2.49 15.49 7.74
C ALA A 31 -1.34 15.09 6.80
N ARG A 32 -0.21 15.81 6.87
CA ARG A 32 0.99 15.47 6.10
C ARG A 32 1.50 14.08 6.45
N ARG A 33 1.64 13.77 7.74
CA ARG A 33 2.10 12.45 8.18
C ARG A 33 1.16 11.31 7.78
N ALA A 34 -0.15 11.55 7.82
CA ALA A 34 -1.13 10.59 7.36
C ALA A 34 -0.99 10.33 5.85
N SER A 35 -0.81 11.40 5.05
CA SER A 35 -0.51 11.28 3.62
C SER A 35 0.79 10.52 3.36
N ASP A 36 1.86 10.84 4.09
CA ASP A 36 3.16 10.17 3.95
C ASP A 36 3.04 8.67 4.27
N ARG A 37 2.28 8.30 5.31
CA ARG A 37 1.99 6.88 5.64
C ARG A 37 1.22 6.19 4.52
N ILE A 38 0.20 6.83 3.95
CA ILE A 38 -0.56 6.26 2.83
C ILE A 38 0.39 6.01 1.65
N ASP A 39 1.25 6.95 1.31
CA ASP A 39 2.19 6.82 0.20
C ASP A 39 3.24 5.73 0.46
N GLU A 40 3.72 5.59 1.70
CA GLU A 40 4.61 4.51 2.12
C GLU A 40 3.96 3.13 1.96
N VAL A 41 2.75 2.95 2.50
CA VAL A 41 2.00 1.68 2.39
C VAL A 41 1.66 1.38 0.93
N THR A 42 1.31 2.39 0.12
CA THR A 42 1.00 2.21 -1.30
C THR A 42 2.21 1.67 -2.08
N ARG A 43 3.42 2.18 -1.81
CA ARG A 43 4.64 1.65 -2.43
C ARG A 43 4.89 0.20 -2.03
N LEU A 44 4.70 -0.15 -0.76
CA LEU A 44 4.86 -1.52 -0.29
C LEU A 44 3.86 -2.48 -0.94
N VAL A 45 2.60 -2.06 -1.10
CA VAL A 45 1.59 -2.80 -1.86
C VAL A 45 2.05 -3.05 -3.29
N MET A 46 2.57 -2.04 -3.99
CA MET A 46 3.09 -2.21 -5.36
C MET A 46 4.26 -3.21 -5.41
N ILE A 47 5.23 -3.07 -4.50
CA ILE A 47 6.38 -3.98 -4.40
C ILE A 47 5.93 -5.41 -4.13
N GLU A 48 5.07 -5.63 -3.15
CA GLU A 48 4.60 -6.96 -2.77
C GLU A 48 3.75 -7.61 -3.88
N ALA A 49 2.91 -6.82 -4.54
CA ALA A 49 2.12 -7.29 -5.68
C ALA A 49 3.02 -7.75 -6.84
N ILE A 50 4.06 -6.98 -7.18
CA ILE A 50 4.88 -7.17 -8.38
C ILE A 50 6.08 -8.07 -8.10
N GLU A 51 6.92 -7.72 -7.14
CA GLU A 51 8.15 -8.44 -6.79
C GLU A 51 7.88 -9.63 -5.86
N GLY A 52 6.94 -9.46 -4.91
CA GLY A 52 6.44 -10.53 -4.04
C GLY A 52 5.59 -11.58 -4.77
N CYS A 53 5.38 -11.41 -6.08
CA CYS A 53 4.62 -12.29 -6.96
C CYS A 53 3.11 -12.39 -6.64
N GLY A 54 2.53 -11.45 -5.87
CA GLY A 54 1.10 -11.46 -5.53
C GLY A 54 0.19 -11.57 -6.78
N ILE A 55 0.49 -10.82 -7.84
CA ILE A 55 -0.34 -10.79 -9.06
C ILE A 55 0.01 -11.87 -10.09
N ARG A 56 1.08 -12.64 -9.87
CA ARG A 56 1.67 -13.53 -10.89
C ARG A 56 0.69 -14.59 -11.40
N HIS A 57 -0.33 -14.89 -10.63
CA HIS A 57 -1.34 -15.89 -10.98
C HIS A 57 -2.38 -15.39 -11.99
N TRP A 58 -2.51 -14.08 -12.22
CA TRP A 58 -3.45 -13.49 -13.19
C TRP A 58 -2.86 -12.43 -14.11
N ALA A 59 -1.67 -11.91 -13.82
CA ALA A 59 -1.00 -10.94 -14.67
C ALA A 59 0.49 -11.24 -14.85
N ARG A 60 1.01 -10.80 -15.99
CA ARG A 60 2.44 -10.67 -16.27
C ARG A 60 2.83 -9.21 -16.23
N THR A 61 3.86 -8.88 -15.45
CA THR A 61 4.49 -7.55 -15.48
C THR A 61 5.39 -7.44 -16.70
N THR A 62 5.13 -6.45 -17.56
CA THR A 62 5.96 -6.14 -18.75
C THR A 62 6.91 -4.98 -18.50
N PHE A 63 6.58 -4.10 -17.56
CA PHE A 63 7.44 -3.02 -17.09
C PHE A 63 7.25 -2.81 -15.58
N TRP A 64 8.34 -2.54 -14.88
CA TRP A 64 8.36 -2.10 -13.48
C TRP A 64 9.58 -1.21 -13.28
N ASP A 65 9.37 -0.03 -12.69
CA ASP A 65 10.45 0.93 -12.44
C ASP A 65 11.17 0.73 -11.10
N GLY A 66 10.73 -0.23 -10.29
CA GLY A 66 11.28 -0.52 -8.97
C GLY A 66 10.65 0.27 -7.83
N VAL A 67 9.72 1.19 -8.10
CA VAL A 67 9.27 2.16 -7.10
C VAL A 67 7.77 2.46 -7.16
N ASP A 68 7.27 2.97 -8.30
CA ASP A 68 5.96 3.62 -8.33
C ASP A 68 5.09 3.33 -9.55
N ALA A 69 5.63 2.74 -10.62
CA ALA A 69 4.88 2.50 -11.85
C ALA A 69 5.21 1.17 -12.53
N ALA A 70 4.15 0.43 -12.90
CA ALA A 70 4.21 -0.81 -13.66
C ALA A 70 3.26 -0.83 -14.86
N THR A 71 3.61 -1.67 -15.83
CA THR A 71 2.70 -2.13 -16.88
C THR A 71 2.44 -3.61 -16.70
N LEU A 72 1.15 -3.96 -16.63
CA LEU A 72 0.66 -5.31 -16.42
C LEU A 72 -0.10 -5.77 -17.67
N VAL A 73 0.03 -7.04 -18.03
CA VAL A 73 -0.79 -7.69 -19.05
C VAL A 73 -1.52 -8.85 -18.40
N ASP A 74 -2.85 -8.84 -18.46
CA ASP A 74 -3.69 -9.88 -17.86
C ASP A 74 -3.70 -11.18 -18.70
N LEU A 75 -4.46 -12.19 -18.24
CA LEU A 75 -4.64 -13.45 -18.97
C LEU A 75 -5.38 -13.28 -20.31
N GLY A 76 -6.21 -12.24 -20.45
CA GLY A 76 -6.89 -11.88 -21.69
C GLY A 76 -5.98 -11.18 -22.72
N GLY A 77 -4.81 -10.73 -22.28
CA GLY A 77 -3.86 -9.96 -23.10
C GLY A 77 -4.10 -8.45 -23.06
N GLU A 78 -4.99 -7.96 -22.21
CA GLU A 78 -5.24 -6.54 -22.01
C GLU A 78 -4.12 -5.92 -21.17
N GLU A 79 -3.67 -4.73 -21.56
CA GLU A 79 -2.57 -4.02 -20.93
C GLU A 79 -3.08 -2.90 -20.02
N TYR A 80 -2.57 -2.86 -18.80
CA TYR A 80 -2.91 -1.89 -17.77
C TYR A 80 -1.66 -1.19 -17.27
N ARG A 81 -1.72 0.14 -17.21
CA ARG A 81 -0.73 0.95 -16.50
C ARG A 81 -1.21 1.16 -15.07
N VAL A 82 -0.40 0.76 -14.10
CA VAL A 82 -0.68 0.93 -12.67
C VAL A 82 0.42 1.78 -12.07
N ASP A 83 0.02 2.84 -11.39
CA ASP A 83 0.93 3.71 -10.63
C ASP A 83 0.40 3.94 -9.21
N LEU A 84 1.19 4.63 -8.38
CA LEU A 84 0.76 4.98 -7.02
C LEU A 84 -0.58 5.72 -7.01
N ALA A 85 -0.85 6.61 -7.97
CA ALA A 85 -2.11 7.36 -7.99
C ALA A 85 -3.32 6.44 -8.23
N THR A 86 -3.12 5.34 -8.95
CA THR A 86 -4.14 4.32 -9.24
C THR A 86 -4.49 3.51 -7.98
N VAL A 87 -3.50 3.14 -7.16
CA VAL A 87 -3.68 2.25 -5.99
C VAL A 87 -3.96 3.02 -4.70
N ARG A 88 -3.42 4.23 -4.58
CA ARG A 88 -3.46 5.08 -3.37
C ARG A 88 -4.85 5.28 -2.77
N PRO A 89 -5.94 5.52 -3.54
CA PRO A 89 -7.27 5.69 -2.96
C PRO A 89 -7.74 4.45 -2.18
N LEU A 90 -7.45 3.25 -2.67
CA LEU A 90 -7.83 1.99 -2.03
C LEU A 90 -7.01 1.74 -0.76
N VAL A 91 -5.73 2.12 -0.78
CA VAL A 91 -4.86 2.06 0.42
C VAL A 91 -5.34 3.06 1.47
N ALA A 92 -5.75 4.26 1.06
CA ALA A 92 -6.32 5.25 1.98
C ALA A 92 -7.61 4.72 2.64
N GLU A 93 -8.51 4.10 1.87
CA GLU A 93 -9.72 3.46 2.40
C GLU A 93 -9.37 2.32 3.37
N LEU A 94 -8.38 1.48 3.03
CA LEU A 94 -7.92 0.40 3.91
C LEU A 94 -7.40 0.95 5.24
N ILE A 95 -6.55 1.98 5.22
CA ILE A 95 -5.99 2.59 6.43
C ILE A 95 -7.07 3.29 7.25
N GLU A 96 -8.07 3.89 6.60
CA GLU A 96 -9.21 4.48 7.31
C GLU A 96 -10.05 3.42 8.03
N ARG A 97 -10.29 2.28 7.38
CA ARG A 97 -11.01 1.14 7.97
C ARG A 97 -10.19 0.42 9.05
N GLU A 98 -8.87 0.37 8.88
CA GLU A 98 -7.95 -0.39 9.72
C GLU A 98 -6.75 0.49 10.15
N PRO A 99 -6.95 1.45 11.07
CA PRO A 99 -5.92 2.43 11.44
C PRO A 99 -4.66 1.83 12.07
N GLU A 100 -4.78 0.63 12.63
CA GLU A 100 -3.72 -0.12 13.30
C GLU A 100 -2.90 -1.00 12.33
N LEU A 101 -3.27 -1.08 11.04
CA LEU A 101 -2.54 -1.86 10.04
C LEU A 101 -1.06 -1.47 10.00
N ASP A 102 -0.18 -2.41 10.34
CA ASP A 102 1.26 -2.22 10.22
C ASP A 102 1.68 -2.42 8.77
N VAL A 103 2.72 -1.70 8.32
CA VAL A 103 3.30 -1.89 6.99
C VAL A 103 3.75 -3.33 6.75
N ARG A 104 4.11 -4.05 7.83
CA ARG A 104 4.50 -5.47 7.81
C ARG A 104 3.34 -6.44 7.62
N ASP A 105 2.11 -5.96 7.74
CA ASP A 105 0.90 -6.76 7.56
C ASP A 105 0.43 -6.75 6.08
N VAL A 106 1.07 -5.96 5.21
CA VAL A 106 0.85 -6.01 3.76
C VAL A 106 1.55 -7.26 3.20
N ASP A 107 0.77 -8.30 2.94
CA ASP A 107 1.24 -9.52 2.27
C ASP A 107 0.75 -9.58 0.81
N GLY A 108 1.21 -10.61 0.09
CA GLY A 108 0.84 -10.86 -1.31
C GLY A 108 -0.66 -10.94 -1.57
N ASP A 109 -1.48 -11.44 -0.63
CA ASP A 109 -2.93 -11.56 -0.80
C ASP A 109 -3.61 -10.18 -0.67
N VAL A 110 -3.20 -9.37 0.30
CA VAL A 110 -3.69 -7.99 0.44
C VAL A 110 -3.25 -7.15 -0.75
N ALA A 111 -1.99 -7.26 -1.15
CA ALA A 111 -1.42 -6.51 -2.27
C ALA A 111 -2.10 -6.87 -3.60
N ASP A 112 -2.32 -8.16 -3.84
CA ASP A 112 -3.07 -8.67 -4.98
C ASP A 112 -4.49 -8.07 -5.04
N GLY A 113 -5.25 -8.17 -3.95
CA GLY A 113 -6.63 -7.69 -3.90
C GLY A 113 -6.75 -6.18 -4.15
N LEU A 114 -5.81 -5.40 -3.64
CA LEU A 114 -5.76 -3.95 -3.86
C LEU A 114 -5.41 -3.62 -5.32
N VAL A 115 -4.42 -4.28 -5.91
CA VAL A 115 -4.05 -4.03 -7.32
C VAL A 115 -5.15 -4.49 -8.28
N GLN A 116 -5.78 -5.64 -8.05
CA GLN A 116 -6.95 -6.07 -8.85
C GLN A 116 -8.10 -5.07 -8.75
N SER A 117 -8.42 -4.61 -7.54
CA SER A 117 -9.49 -3.62 -7.35
C SER A 117 -9.13 -2.28 -8.02
N ALA A 118 -7.85 -1.91 -8.05
CA ALA A 118 -7.39 -0.69 -8.73
C ALA A 118 -7.53 -0.80 -10.25
N VAL A 119 -7.24 -1.98 -10.82
CA VAL A 119 -7.26 -2.23 -12.27
C VAL A 119 -8.68 -2.48 -12.78
N PHE A 120 -9.44 -3.33 -12.09
CA PHE A 120 -10.73 -3.84 -12.57
C PHE A 120 -11.95 -3.23 -11.85
N GLY A 121 -11.73 -2.48 -10.77
CA GLY A 121 -12.81 -2.02 -9.88
C GLY A 121 -13.39 -3.11 -8.97
N LEU A 122 -12.89 -4.35 -9.04
CA LEU A 122 -13.29 -5.49 -8.22
C LEU A 122 -12.23 -6.62 -8.26
N ILE A 123 -12.37 -7.61 -7.39
CA ILE A 123 -11.49 -8.78 -7.35
C ILE A 123 -12.06 -9.89 -8.25
N LEU A 124 -11.37 -10.16 -9.37
CA LEU A 124 -11.77 -11.16 -10.37
C LEU A 124 -11.10 -12.52 -10.12
N TYR A 125 -9.80 -12.48 -9.80
CA TYR A 125 -8.95 -13.65 -9.67
C TYR A 125 -8.69 -13.90 -8.20
N ARG A 126 -9.27 -14.96 -7.64
CA ARG A 126 -8.95 -15.37 -6.27
C ARG A 126 -7.90 -16.48 -6.32
N PRO A 127 -6.84 -16.41 -5.48
CA PRO A 127 -5.89 -17.51 -5.38
C PRO A 127 -6.63 -18.81 -5.03
N LEU A 128 -6.57 -19.80 -5.90
CA LEU A 128 -7.27 -21.09 -5.73
C LEU A 128 -6.59 -22.02 -4.71
N VAL A 129 -5.55 -21.57 -3.99
CA VAL A 129 -4.77 -22.43 -3.07
C VAL A 129 -4.69 -21.84 -1.67
N ARG A 130 -5.66 -22.19 -0.82
CA ARG A 130 -5.53 -22.16 0.64
C ARG A 130 -4.99 -23.49 1.16
N HIS A 131 -3.79 -23.89 0.76
CA HIS A 131 -3.05 -24.91 1.49
C HIS A 131 -1.56 -24.63 1.37
N ARG A 132 -0.95 -24.18 2.48
CA ARG A 132 0.43 -24.62 2.74
C ARG A 132 0.42 -26.14 2.61
N PRO A 133 1.30 -26.76 1.82
CA PRO A 133 1.67 -28.14 2.09
C PRO A 133 2.18 -28.14 3.52
N GLY A 134 1.38 -28.63 4.45
CA GLY A 134 1.92 -29.04 5.74
C GLY A 134 3.02 -30.01 5.39
N THR A 135 4.25 -29.73 5.83
CA THR A 135 5.33 -30.71 5.76
C THR A 135 4.85 -31.92 6.53
N ALA A 136 4.30 -32.91 5.82
CA ALA A 136 4.06 -34.22 6.37
C ALA A 136 5.44 -34.70 6.81
N ARG A 137 5.65 -34.72 8.14
CA ARG A 137 6.74 -35.50 8.71
C ARG A 137 6.46 -36.93 8.28
N TYR A 138 7.32 -37.45 7.40
CA TYR A 138 7.49 -38.88 7.24
C TYR A 138 8.09 -39.38 8.56
N ASP A 139 7.25 -39.96 9.41
CA ASP A 139 7.70 -40.82 10.49
C ASP A 139 7.60 -42.27 9.98
N GLY A 140 8.76 -42.86 9.68
CA GLY A 140 8.95 -44.31 9.55
C GLY A 140 8.61 -44.92 8.19
#